data_AF-L8HFX8-F1
#
_entry.id   AF-L8HFX8-F1
#
_cell.length_a   1.000
_cell.length_b   1.000
_cell.length_c   1.000
_cell.angle_alpha   90.00
_cell.angle_beta   90.00
_cell.angle_gamma   90.00
#
_symmetry.space_group_name_H-M   'P 1'
#
loop_
_entity.id
_entity.type
_entity.pdbx_description
1 polymer ?
#
loop_
_entity_poly.entity_id
_entity_poly.type
_entity_poly.pdbx_seq_one_letter_code
_entity_poly.pdbx_strand_id
1 'polypeptide(L)'
;MKRTALRFAGTTTATARPATVGLRHLRARGLSSSVTSGEEAWAEHQKGLRRLPVPSLEETVARYAEYVAPLVSEAEAAHARALAEEFARGEGRALQSELLALDRESPTSWLEGWWDTMYLTIRDPLPVNVNPFFIMQDDPERRSQVARAAGLANACAKFQRLVRTGQLKPDMEKTTPLDMSQYTKLFAAARIPRASRDEMVYHPDSRHMAVLSHNHFYTVEIITEDGSVVPEKDIQRQLQQILNESAPSGTREPGLGVLTADWRSPDSWASVRSELISSHGDNKHALEKIDSALFVLVLEPEAPAKGDDIAKVFLHGDMRQRWFDKLQNEKIPITVSSFQRQALPYARALEKSLLEMRDVLDASTTSTSA
;
A
#
# COMPACT_ATOMS: atom_id res chain seq x y z
N MET A 1 16.18 -6.51 -16.59
CA MET A 1 16.16 -6.70 -15.13
C MET A 1 17.43 -6.14 -14.51
N LYS A 2 17.38 -5.55 -13.32
CA LYS A 2 18.57 -5.17 -12.52
C LYS A 2 18.40 -5.74 -11.11
N ARG A 3 19.43 -6.41 -10.58
CA ARG A 3 19.54 -6.77 -9.15
C ARG A 3 19.97 -5.53 -8.39
N THR A 4 19.29 -5.26 -7.29
CA THR A 4 19.52 -4.09 -6.43
C THR A 4 20.11 -4.58 -5.11
N ALA A 5 21.41 -4.37 -4.90
CA ALA A 5 22.09 -4.76 -3.68
C ALA A 5 22.41 -3.51 -2.84
N LEU A 6 21.87 -3.48 -1.62
CA LEU A 6 22.25 -2.53 -0.57
C LEU A 6 23.57 -3.01 0.06
N ARG A 7 24.55 -2.12 0.20
CA ARG A 7 25.90 -2.43 0.69
C ARG A 7 26.17 -1.75 2.02
N PHE A 8 26.67 -2.49 3.00
CA PHE A 8 27.26 -1.90 4.21
C PHE A 8 28.74 -1.55 3.97
N ALA A 9 29.26 -0.57 4.71
CA ALA A 9 30.66 -0.19 4.64
C ALA A 9 31.56 -1.28 5.28
N GLY A 10 32.01 -2.24 4.46
CA GLY A 10 32.91 -3.31 4.90
C GLY A 10 33.43 -4.16 3.73
N THR A 11 34.74 -4.02 3.45
CA THR A 11 35.55 -4.77 2.47
C THR A 11 35.28 -4.58 0.95
N THR A 12 36.32 -4.06 0.29
CA THR A 12 36.62 -3.99 -1.17
C THR A 12 36.72 -5.40 -1.79
N THR A 13 36.52 -5.71 -3.08
CA THR A 13 36.65 -5.03 -4.42
C THR A 13 35.52 -5.56 -5.36
N ALA A 14 35.30 -5.22 -6.64
CA ALA A 14 36.12 -4.63 -7.70
C ALA A 14 35.28 -3.84 -8.76
N THR A 15 35.95 -3.33 -9.81
CA THR A 15 35.48 -2.31 -10.76
C THR A 15 34.77 -2.80 -12.02
N ALA A 16 33.83 -2.00 -12.57
CA ALA A 16 33.50 -1.96 -14.00
C ALA A 16 33.09 -0.54 -14.45
N ARG A 17 33.37 -0.16 -15.72
CA ARG A 17 33.18 1.20 -16.28
C ARG A 17 31.74 1.45 -16.79
N PRO A 18 31.30 2.72 -16.89
CA PRO A 18 29.99 3.06 -17.47
C PRO A 18 30.02 3.03 -19.01
N ALA A 19 28.87 2.70 -19.62
CA ALA A 19 28.63 2.87 -21.04
C ALA A 19 27.60 4.00 -21.27
N THR A 20 28.00 5.04 -21.98
CA THR A 20 27.16 6.20 -22.32
C THR A 20 26.37 5.92 -23.59
N VAL A 21 25.04 6.07 -23.57
CA VAL A 21 24.20 6.10 -24.78
C VAL A 21 23.27 7.31 -24.67
N GLY A 22 23.28 8.17 -25.69
CA GLY A 22 22.61 9.47 -25.66
C GLY A 22 21.09 9.39 -25.86
N LEU A 23 20.34 10.22 -25.13
CA LEU A 23 18.92 10.45 -25.38
C LEU A 23 18.72 11.23 -26.70
N ARG A 24 17.90 10.69 -27.59
CA ARG A 24 17.25 11.46 -28.66
C ARG A 24 15.83 11.80 -28.21
N HIS A 25 15.52 13.08 -28.09
CA HIS A 25 14.14 13.51 -27.88
C HIS A 25 13.29 13.22 -29.13
N LEU A 26 12.26 12.38 -28.97
CA LEU A 26 11.15 12.28 -29.91
C LEU A 26 9.91 12.88 -29.24
N ARG A 27 9.28 13.86 -29.88
CA ARG A 27 8.04 14.47 -29.40
C ARG A 27 6.90 13.46 -29.53
N ALA A 28 6.21 13.16 -28.44
CA ALA A 28 4.93 12.45 -28.48
C ALA A 28 3.89 13.28 -29.26
N ARG A 29 3.09 12.61 -30.10
CA ARG A 29 1.92 13.19 -30.78
C ARG A 29 0.65 12.53 -30.27
N GLY A 30 -0.21 13.35 -29.66
CA GLY A 30 -1.68 13.22 -29.66
C GLY A 30 -2.32 11.87 -29.32
N LEU A 31 -2.68 11.68 -28.05
CA LEU A 31 -3.83 10.89 -27.64
C LEU A 31 -4.83 11.85 -26.97
N SER A 32 -5.93 12.19 -27.65
CA SER A 32 -6.90 13.18 -27.17
C SER A 32 -8.31 12.86 -27.68
N SER A 33 -9.11 12.26 -26.80
CA SER A 33 -10.60 12.26 -26.82
C SER A 33 -11.20 11.35 -25.74
N SER A 34 -10.56 10.21 -25.42
CA SER A 34 -11.10 9.18 -24.50
C SER A 34 -10.53 9.20 -23.07
N VAL A 35 -9.41 9.89 -22.85
CA VAL A 35 -8.82 10.07 -21.51
C VAL A 35 -9.59 11.13 -20.72
N THR A 36 -9.90 12.26 -21.38
CA THR A 36 -10.63 13.39 -20.79
C THR A 36 -11.99 12.98 -20.21
N SER A 37 -12.76 12.15 -20.91
CA SER A 37 -14.07 11.69 -20.43
C SER A 37 -14.02 10.80 -19.17
N GLY A 38 -12.90 10.12 -18.91
CA GLY A 38 -12.70 9.34 -17.69
C GLY A 38 -12.39 10.24 -16.50
N GLU A 39 -11.41 11.12 -16.66
CA GLU A 39 -11.00 12.12 -15.67
C GLU A 39 -12.18 13.03 -15.25
N GLU A 40 -13.01 13.44 -16.22
CA GLU A 40 -14.25 14.19 -15.99
C GLU A 40 -15.24 13.41 -15.13
N ALA A 41 -15.56 12.15 -15.48
CA ALA A 41 -16.49 11.31 -14.74
C ALA A 41 -16.02 11.01 -13.30
N TRP A 42 -14.72 10.79 -13.10
CA TRP A 42 -14.13 10.66 -11.76
C TRP A 42 -14.30 11.93 -10.94
N ALA A 43 -13.98 13.09 -11.54
CA ALA A 43 -14.10 14.38 -10.87
C ALA A 43 -15.57 14.73 -10.52
N GLU A 44 -16.53 14.37 -11.36
CA GLU A 44 -17.97 14.50 -11.07
C GLU A 44 -18.40 13.60 -9.92
N HIS A 45 -17.99 12.33 -9.92
CA HIS A 45 -18.27 11.40 -8.81
C HIS A 45 -17.74 11.93 -7.47
N GLN A 46 -16.50 12.42 -7.42
CA GLN A 46 -15.92 13.01 -6.21
C GLN A 46 -16.65 14.28 -5.75
N LYS A 47 -17.09 15.15 -6.67
CA LYS A 47 -17.89 16.35 -6.35
C LYS A 47 -19.28 16.00 -5.80
N GLY A 48 -19.83 14.84 -6.14
CA GLY A 48 -21.14 14.36 -5.66
C GLY A 48 -21.13 13.79 -4.23
N LEU A 49 -19.97 13.67 -3.59
CA LEU A 49 -19.85 13.08 -2.26
C LEU A 49 -20.37 14.01 -1.16
N ARG A 50 -21.02 13.43 -0.16
CA ARG A 50 -21.38 14.14 1.08
C ARG A 50 -20.15 14.26 1.97
N ARG A 51 -19.95 15.44 2.57
CA ARG A 51 -18.93 15.66 3.61
C ARG A 51 -19.15 14.74 4.81
N LEU A 52 -18.07 14.41 5.51
CA LEU A 52 -18.14 13.70 6.79
C LEU A 52 -18.79 14.62 7.83
N PRO A 53 -19.97 14.29 8.39
CA PRO A 53 -20.63 15.17 9.35
C PRO A 53 -19.84 15.27 10.66
N VAL A 54 -19.94 16.41 11.33
CA VAL A 54 -19.59 16.57 12.75
C VAL A 54 -20.86 16.24 13.57
N PRO A 55 -20.87 15.19 14.41
CA PRO A 55 -22.01 14.89 15.28
C PRO A 55 -22.26 16.01 16.32
N SER A 56 -23.45 16.01 16.93
CA SER A 56 -23.74 16.94 18.04
C SER A 56 -22.89 16.58 19.28
N LEU A 57 -22.54 17.59 20.08
CA LEU A 57 -21.81 17.40 21.33
C LEU A 57 -22.63 16.54 22.31
N GLU A 58 -23.93 16.82 22.39
CA GLU A 58 -24.91 16.10 23.20
C GLU A 58 -25.07 14.65 22.76
N GLU A 59 -25.18 14.39 21.45
CA GLU A 59 -25.24 13.06 20.86
C GLU A 59 -23.95 12.25 21.14
N THR A 60 -22.79 12.91 21.03
CA THR A 60 -21.48 12.30 21.27
C THR A 60 -21.30 11.94 22.74
N VAL A 61 -21.65 12.84 23.66
CA VAL A 61 -21.58 12.62 25.11
C VAL A 61 -22.56 11.55 25.59
N ALA A 62 -23.78 11.53 25.04
CA ALA A 62 -24.76 10.48 25.33
C ALA A 62 -24.25 9.10 24.91
N ARG A 63 -23.72 8.96 23.69
CA ARG A 63 -23.13 7.70 23.20
C ARG A 63 -21.88 7.29 23.98
N TYR A 64 -21.04 8.24 24.37
CA TYR A 64 -19.88 7.95 25.21
C TYR A 64 -20.30 7.30 26.54
N ALA A 65 -21.27 7.89 27.23
CA ALA A 65 -21.78 7.34 28.49
C ALA A 65 -22.45 5.96 28.29
N GLU A 66 -23.20 5.77 27.20
CA GLU A 66 -23.81 4.49 26.82
C GLU A 66 -22.75 3.39 26.58
N TYR A 67 -21.68 3.71 25.84
CA TYR A 67 -20.67 2.72 25.44
C TYR A 67 -19.61 2.44 26.51
N VAL A 68 -19.37 3.37 27.45
CA VAL A 68 -18.49 3.13 28.61
C VAL A 68 -19.19 2.30 29.68
N ALA A 69 -20.50 2.50 29.91
CA ALA A 69 -21.24 1.82 30.98
C ALA A 69 -21.05 0.28 31.06
N PRO A 70 -21.05 -0.51 29.96
CA PRO A 70 -20.83 -1.96 30.02
C PRO A 70 -19.36 -2.38 30.21
N LEU A 71 -18.41 -1.45 30.24
CA LEU A 71 -16.96 -1.72 30.29
C LEU A 71 -16.35 -1.50 31.69
N VAL A 72 -17.08 -0.87 32.61
CA VAL A 72 -16.60 -0.43 33.94
C VAL A 72 -17.63 -0.73 35.03
N SER A 73 -17.30 -0.50 36.30
CA SER A 73 -18.29 -0.63 37.38
C SER A 73 -19.36 0.47 37.32
N GLU A 74 -20.52 0.24 37.96
CA GLU A 74 -21.62 1.21 38.02
C GLU A 74 -21.18 2.58 38.57
N ALA A 75 -20.29 2.59 39.57
CA ALA A 75 -19.73 3.81 40.15
C ALA A 75 -18.82 4.57 39.16
N GLU A 76 -17.98 3.85 38.42
CA GLU A 76 -17.13 4.43 37.37
C GLU A 76 -17.96 4.94 36.18
N ALA A 77 -19.01 4.22 35.79
CA ALA A 77 -19.93 4.64 34.74
C ALA A 77 -20.69 5.93 35.12
N ALA A 78 -21.18 6.01 36.36
CA ALA A 78 -21.81 7.22 36.89
C ALA A 78 -20.83 8.40 36.94
N HIS A 79 -19.57 8.17 37.33
CA HIS A 79 -18.53 9.19 37.34
C HIS A 79 -18.15 9.67 35.93
N ALA A 80 -17.90 8.74 34.99
CA ALA A 80 -17.58 9.06 33.60
C ALA A 80 -18.72 9.83 32.91
N ARG A 81 -19.97 9.47 33.20
CA ARG A 81 -21.15 10.20 32.75
C ARG A 81 -21.17 11.64 33.29
N ALA A 82 -20.96 11.82 34.59
CA ALA A 82 -20.95 13.14 35.21
C ALA A 82 -19.86 14.05 34.61
N LEU A 83 -18.66 13.52 34.37
CA LEU A 83 -17.56 14.22 33.70
C LEU A 83 -17.91 14.60 32.26
N ALA A 84 -18.52 13.69 31.49
CA ALA A 84 -18.91 13.97 30.10
C ALA A 84 -20.05 15.02 30.02
N GLU A 85 -21.01 14.99 30.96
CA GLU A 85 -22.06 16.00 31.09
C GLU A 85 -21.52 17.35 31.60
N GLU A 86 -20.43 17.38 32.37
CA GLU A 86 -19.70 18.61 32.73
C GLU A 86 -18.95 19.19 31.53
N PHE A 87 -18.19 18.36 30.80
CA PHE A 87 -17.52 18.73 29.55
C PHE A 87 -18.50 19.33 28.53
N ALA A 88 -19.68 18.70 28.35
CA ALA A 88 -20.75 19.20 27.47
C ALA A 88 -21.27 20.59 27.88
N ARG A 89 -21.25 20.91 29.18
CA ARG A 89 -21.70 22.20 29.71
C ARG A 89 -20.61 23.28 29.66
N GLY A 90 -19.35 22.89 29.86
CA GLY A 90 -18.15 23.73 29.87
C GLY A 90 -17.41 23.76 28.53
N GLU A 91 -16.12 23.38 28.57
CA GLU A 91 -15.16 23.56 27.46
C GLU A 91 -15.55 22.87 26.14
N GLY A 92 -16.32 21.78 26.21
CA GLY A 92 -16.76 21.03 25.02
C GLY A 92 -17.53 21.88 24.03
N ARG A 93 -18.21 22.95 24.47
CA ARG A 93 -18.91 23.89 23.57
C ARG A 93 -17.93 24.73 22.73
N ALA A 94 -16.80 25.13 23.30
CA ALA A 94 -15.77 25.87 22.60
C ALA A 94 -15.07 24.95 21.58
N LEU A 95 -14.66 23.75 22.02
CA LEU A 95 -14.03 22.74 21.18
C LEU A 95 -14.94 22.28 20.03
N GLN A 96 -16.25 22.10 20.28
CA GLN A 96 -17.23 21.81 19.22
C GLN A 96 -17.34 22.96 18.21
N SER A 97 -17.23 24.21 18.66
CA SER A 97 -17.28 25.39 17.79
C SER A 97 -16.03 25.51 16.91
N GLU A 98 -14.85 25.20 17.46
CA GLU A 98 -13.58 25.09 16.73
C GLU A 98 -13.61 23.92 15.73
N LEU A 99 -14.13 22.75 16.11
CA LEU A 99 -14.29 21.60 15.23
C LEU A 99 -15.23 21.90 14.04
N LEU A 100 -16.32 22.64 14.28
CA LEU A 100 -17.22 23.11 13.23
C LEU A 100 -16.60 24.20 12.34
N ALA A 101 -15.65 24.99 12.84
CA ALA A 101 -14.86 25.90 12.01
C ALA A 101 -13.87 25.13 11.13
N LEU A 102 -13.14 24.17 11.72
CA LEU A 102 -12.22 23.28 11.02
C LEU A 102 -12.90 22.52 9.88
N ASP A 103 -14.12 22.00 10.07
CA ASP A 103 -14.87 21.37 8.98
C ASP A 103 -15.18 22.34 7.84
N ARG A 104 -15.62 23.57 8.13
CA ARG A 104 -15.90 24.56 7.07
C ARG A 104 -14.66 24.93 6.26
N GLU A 105 -13.49 24.94 6.89
CA GLU A 105 -12.21 25.27 6.24
C GLU A 105 -11.56 24.06 5.56
N SER A 106 -11.90 22.83 5.98
CA SER A 106 -11.30 21.60 5.46
C SER A 106 -11.76 21.29 4.03
N PRO A 107 -10.85 21.13 3.05
CA PRO A 107 -11.23 20.91 1.64
C PRO A 107 -11.94 19.57 1.41
N THR A 108 -11.62 18.54 2.20
CA THR A 108 -12.19 17.18 2.10
C THR A 108 -13.01 16.82 3.35
N SER A 109 -12.32 16.53 4.45
CA SER A 109 -12.88 16.06 5.71
C SER A 109 -12.06 16.61 6.87
N TRP A 110 -12.73 17.09 7.92
CA TRP A 110 -12.10 17.56 9.15
C TRP A 110 -11.22 16.50 9.84
N LEU A 111 -11.50 15.21 9.61
CA LEU A 111 -10.83 14.11 10.28
C LEU A 111 -9.55 13.62 9.57
N GLU A 112 -9.44 13.79 8.24
CA GLU A 112 -8.38 13.14 7.43
C GLU A 112 -6.98 13.50 7.93
N GLY A 113 -6.71 14.79 8.14
CA GLY A 113 -5.39 15.26 8.58
C GLY A 113 -5.01 14.83 10.01
N TRP A 114 -5.97 14.70 10.91
CA TRP A 114 -5.74 14.18 12.26
C TRP A 114 -5.50 12.66 12.24
N TRP A 115 -6.25 11.93 11.42
CA TRP A 115 -6.11 10.49 11.25
C TRP A 115 -4.75 10.11 10.65
N ASP A 116 -4.33 10.79 9.59
CA ASP A 116 -3.01 10.66 9.00
C ASP A 116 -1.91 11.02 10.01
N THR A 117 -2.11 12.08 10.81
CA THR A 117 -1.14 12.47 11.84
C THR A 117 -1.01 11.39 12.91
N MET A 118 -2.10 10.82 13.41
CA MET A 118 -2.07 9.71 14.37
C MET A 118 -1.23 8.54 13.86
N TYR A 119 -1.54 8.01 12.67
CA TYR A 119 -0.80 6.87 12.13
C TYR A 119 0.68 7.17 11.86
N LEU A 120 0.99 8.39 11.41
CA LEU A 120 2.35 8.82 11.10
C LEU A 120 3.16 9.22 12.34
N THR A 121 2.54 9.43 13.51
CA THR A 121 3.26 9.66 14.78
C THR A 121 3.40 8.40 15.64
N ILE A 122 2.62 7.33 15.44
CA ILE A 122 2.87 6.01 16.08
C ILE A 122 4.36 5.64 15.92
N ARG A 123 5.01 5.33 17.05
CA ARG A 123 6.44 4.96 17.13
C ARG A 123 6.69 3.45 17.27
N ASP A 124 5.64 2.67 17.52
CA ASP A 124 5.71 1.21 17.59
C ASP A 124 6.12 0.59 16.23
N PRO A 125 6.71 -0.61 16.22
CA PRO A 125 6.96 -1.38 15.00
C PRO A 125 5.70 -1.53 14.14
N LEU A 126 5.84 -1.34 12.83
CA LEU A 126 4.74 -1.51 11.88
C LEU A 126 4.13 -2.94 11.83
N PRO A 127 4.91 -4.05 11.79
CA PRO A 127 4.32 -5.38 11.88
C PRO A 127 3.55 -5.58 13.19
N VAL A 128 2.45 -6.33 13.11
CA VAL A 128 1.55 -6.66 14.23
C VAL A 128 0.75 -5.46 14.76
N ASN A 129 1.38 -4.31 15.04
CA ASN A 129 0.71 -3.17 15.67
C ASN A 129 -0.08 -2.30 14.68
N VAL A 130 0.36 -2.21 13.42
CA VAL A 130 -0.24 -1.32 12.40
C VAL A 130 -0.60 -2.07 11.13
N ASN A 131 0.32 -2.85 10.57
CA ASN A 131 0.15 -3.47 9.25
C ASN A 131 -0.76 -4.72 9.36
N PRO A 132 -1.97 -4.72 8.75
CA PRO A 132 -2.78 -5.92 8.64
C PRO A 132 -2.19 -6.87 7.58
N PHE A 133 -2.86 -8.00 7.36
CA PHE A 133 -2.62 -8.82 6.17
C PHE A 133 -3.94 -9.32 5.60
N PHE A 134 -3.93 -9.50 4.29
CA PHE A 134 -4.96 -10.25 3.60
C PHE A 134 -4.38 -11.56 3.15
N ILE A 135 -5.26 -12.54 3.18
CA ILE A 135 -5.17 -13.76 2.42
C ILE A 135 -6.35 -13.57 1.40
N MET A 136 -6.23 -13.82 0.07
CA MET A 136 -7.33 -13.78 -0.98
C MET A 136 -7.45 -15.09 -1.82
N GLN A 137 -8.64 -15.67 -2.09
CA GLN A 137 -8.87 -17.12 -2.42
C GLN A 137 -7.90 -17.85 -3.38
N ASP A 138 -7.79 -19.17 -3.21
CA ASP A 138 -6.97 -20.06 -4.04
C ASP A 138 -7.40 -20.07 -5.52
N ASP A 139 -6.48 -19.81 -6.43
CA ASP A 139 -6.70 -19.80 -7.90
C ASP A 139 -6.52 -21.24 -8.48
N PRO A 140 -7.59 -21.91 -8.95
CA PRO A 140 -7.52 -23.29 -9.43
C PRO A 140 -6.83 -23.45 -10.80
N GLU A 141 -6.70 -22.37 -11.56
CA GLU A 141 -6.09 -22.31 -12.89
C GLU A 141 -4.58 -22.06 -12.81
N ARG A 142 -4.17 -21.06 -12.01
CA ARG A 142 -2.76 -20.73 -11.78
C ARG A 142 -2.20 -21.55 -10.62
N ARG A 143 -1.68 -22.74 -10.91
CA ARG A 143 -1.21 -23.68 -9.87
C ARG A 143 0.23 -23.50 -9.39
N SER A 144 1.06 -22.68 -10.06
CA SER A 144 2.42 -22.39 -9.60
C SER A 144 2.51 -21.01 -8.96
N GLN A 145 3.40 -20.85 -7.96
CA GLN A 145 3.66 -19.56 -7.31
C GLN A 145 3.97 -18.46 -8.33
N VAL A 146 4.83 -18.77 -9.31
CA VAL A 146 5.26 -17.81 -10.33
C VAL A 146 4.11 -17.40 -11.26
N ALA A 147 3.22 -18.34 -11.64
CA ALA A 147 2.03 -18.01 -12.43
C ALA A 147 1.06 -17.11 -11.64
N ARG A 148 0.75 -17.46 -10.38
CA ARG A 148 -0.09 -16.62 -9.51
C ARG A 148 0.48 -15.22 -9.33
N ALA A 149 1.76 -15.14 -9.00
CA ALA A 149 2.46 -13.88 -8.80
C ALA A 149 2.46 -12.99 -10.07
N ALA A 150 2.53 -13.59 -11.26
CA ALA A 150 2.47 -12.88 -12.53
C ALA A 150 1.07 -12.34 -12.87
N GLY A 151 0.03 -13.17 -12.78
CA GLY A 151 -1.35 -12.74 -13.06
C GLY A 151 -1.82 -11.66 -12.11
N LEU A 152 -1.52 -11.84 -10.83
CA LEU A 152 -1.67 -10.85 -9.79
C LEU A 152 -0.97 -9.51 -10.10
N ALA A 153 0.32 -9.53 -10.41
CA ALA A 153 1.06 -8.31 -10.73
C ALA A 153 0.53 -7.61 -11.99
N ASN A 154 0.08 -8.40 -12.98
CA ASN A 154 -0.61 -7.90 -14.17
C ASN A 154 -1.95 -7.20 -13.80
N ALA A 155 -2.71 -7.76 -12.86
CA ALA A 155 -3.96 -7.19 -12.38
C ALA A 155 -3.75 -5.87 -11.63
N CYS A 156 -2.79 -5.83 -10.69
CA CYS A 156 -2.42 -4.59 -10.00
C CYS A 156 -1.96 -3.49 -10.99
N ALA A 157 -1.23 -3.87 -12.05
CA ALA A 157 -0.84 -2.94 -13.10
C ALA A 157 -2.03 -2.44 -13.96
N LYS A 158 -3.00 -3.33 -14.29
CA LYS A 158 -4.27 -2.95 -14.94
C LYS A 158 -5.07 -1.97 -14.07
N PHE A 159 -5.21 -2.26 -12.78
CA PHE A 159 -5.89 -1.40 -11.82
C PHE A 159 -5.21 -0.04 -11.70
N GLN A 160 -3.88 0.00 -11.54
CA GLN A 160 -3.12 1.25 -11.50
C GLN A 160 -3.33 2.07 -12.78
N ARG A 161 -3.38 1.43 -13.95
CA ARG A 161 -3.67 2.12 -15.21
C ARG A 161 -5.06 2.77 -15.17
N LEU A 162 -6.10 2.04 -14.75
CA LEU A 162 -7.47 2.56 -14.64
C LEU A 162 -7.58 3.74 -13.65
N VAL A 163 -6.86 3.69 -12.52
CA VAL A 163 -6.78 4.82 -11.58
C VAL A 163 -6.07 6.02 -12.23
N ARG A 164 -4.92 5.80 -12.86
CA ARG A 164 -4.13 6.87 -13.50
C ARG A 164 -4.80 7.54 -14.69
N THR A 165 -5.72 6.86 -15.38
CA THR A 165 -6.45 7.41 -16.55
C THR A 165 -7.87 7.90 -16.19
N GLY A 166 -8.26 7.89 -14.92
CA GLY A 166 -9.63 8.22 -14.49
C GLY A 166 -10.70 7.22 -14.97
N GLN A 167 -10.30 6.07 -15.52
CA GLN A 167 -11.21 5.07 -16.13
C GLN A 167 -11.72 4.03 -15.13
N LEU A 168 -11.22 4.02 -13.88
CA LEU A 168 -11.78 3.18 -12.82
C LEU A 168 -13.21 3.64 -12.50
N LYS A 169 -14.17 2.73 -12.70
CA LYS A 169 -15.61 2.98 -12.48
C LYS A 169 -15.89 3.50 -11.05
N PRO A 170 -16.82 4.48 -10.90
CA PRO A 170 -17.30 4.98 -9.62
C PRO A 170 -17.54 3.88 -8.58
N ASP A 171 -16.98 4.03 -7.38
CA ASP A 171 -17.18 3.06 -6.30
C ASP A 171 -18.46 3.35 -5.51
N MET A 172 -19.24 2.29 -5.26
CA MET A 172 -20.57 2.38 -4.68
C MET A 172 -20.75 1.33 -3.57
N GLU A 173 -21.41 1.70 -2.47
CA GLU A 173 -22.00 0.76 -1.52
C GLU A 173 -23.52 0.74 -1.72
N LYS A 174 -24.01 -0.31 -2.41
CA LYS A 174 -25.38 -0.40 -2.93
C LYS A 174 -25.68 0.80 -3.84
N THR A 175 -26.36 1.81 -3.32
CA THR A 175 -26.71 3.07 -4.01
C THR A 175 -25.95 4.29 -3.50
N THR A 176 -25.09 4.13 -2.48
CA THR A 176 -24.33 5.24 -1.88
C THR A 176 -22.97 5.36 -2.57
N PRO A 177 -22.60 6.54 -3.12
CA PRO A 177 -21.26 6.75 -3.67
C PRO A 177 -20.21 6.79 -2.56
N LEU A 178 -19.05 6.19 -2.83
CA LEU A 178 -17.90 6.14 -1.91
C LEU A 178 -16.78 7.07 -2.37
N ASP A 179 -15.99 7.54 -1.40
CA ASP A 179 -14.72 8.22 -1.67
C ASP A 179 -13.78 7.32 -2.48
N MET A 180 -13.07 7.93 -3.43
CA MET A 180 -12.12 7.25 -4.30
C MET A 180 -10.71 7.85 -4.21
N SER A 181 -10.52 8.93 -3.45
CA SER A 181 -9.23 9.61 -3.27
C SER A 181 -8.11 8.64 -2.86
N GLN A 182 -8.43 7.67 -2.00
CA GLN A 182 -7.50 6.67 -1.46
C GLN A 182 -6.94 5.72 -2.53
N TYR A 183 -7.64 5.47 -3.65
CA TYR A 183 -7.10 4.63 -4.73
C TYR A 183 -5.86 5.23 -5.39
N THR A 184 -5.77 6.56 -5.44
CA THR A 184 -4.56 7.26 -5.95
C THR A 184 -3.36 7.12 -5.01
N LYS A 185 -3.63 6.82 -3.73
CA LYS A 185 -2.65 6.62 -2.66
C LYS A 185 -2.24 5.14 -2.49
N LEU A 186 -2.86 4.22 -3.23
CA LEU A 186 -2.75 2.75 -3.06
C LEU A 186 -1.39 2.17 -3.47
N PHE A 187 -0.95 2.51 -4.68
CA PHE A 187 0.32 2.07 -5.26
C PHE A 187 1.30 3.22 -5.38
N ALA A 188 2.57 2.89 -5.60
CA ALA A 188 3.68 3.84 -5.71
C ALA A 188 3.91 4.70 -4.46
N ALA A 189 3.42 4.24 -3.30
CA ALA A 189 3.47 4.95 -2.03
C ALA A 189 4.40 4.26 -1.02
N ALA A 190 5.16 5.02 -0.23
CA ALA A 190 6.05 4.50 0.81
C ALA A 190 5.99 5.38 2.07
N ARG A 191 6.01 4.74 3.23
CA ARG A 191 6.11 5.38 4.55
C ARG A 191 7.58 5.50 4.92
N ILE A 192 8.13 6.70 4.79
CA ILE A 192 9.53 6.99 5.10
C ILE A 192 9.66 7.30 6.60
N PRO A 193 10.53 6.62 7.36
CA PRO A 193 10.76 6.93 8.76
C PRO A 193 11.39 8.31 8.90
N ARG A 194 10.95 9.06 9.91
CA ARG A 194 11.54 10.34 10.35
C ARG A 194 11.59 10.34 11.87
N ALA A 195 12.37 11.24 12.47
CA ALA A 195 12.57 11.29 13.92
C ALA A 195 11.26 11.43 14.73
N SER A 196 10.40 12.38 14.36
CA SER A 196 9.18 12.71 15.11
C SER A 196 7.87 12.24 14.48
N ARG A 197 7.76 12.32 13.15
CA ARG A 197 6.56 11.96 12.38
C ARG A 197 6.97 11.43 11.02
N ASP A 198 6.62 10.18 10.73
CA ASP A 198 6.88 9.54 9.43
C ASP A 198 6.18 10.28 8.28
N GLU A 199 6.68 10.06 7.07
CA GLU A 199 6.22 10.77 5.87
C GLU A 199 5.67 9.79 4.85
N MET A 200 4.48 10.06 4.31
CA MET A 200 3.98 9.36 3.12
C MET A 200 4.52 10.03 1.86
N VAL A 201 5.33 9.30 1.09
CA VAL A 201 5.86 9.74 -0.19
C VAL A 201 5.17 8.96 -1.31
N TYR A 202 4.79 9.66 -2.38
CA TYR A 202 4.05 9.11 -3.52
C TYR A 202 4.80 9.32 -4.84
N HIS A 203 4.75 8.32 -5.72
CA HIS A 203 5.46 8.30 -7.01
C HIS A 203 4.49 7.94 -8.17
N PRO A 204 3.48 8.77 -8.48
CA PRO A 204 2.37 8.40 -9.37
C PRO A 204 2.81 7.92 -10.76
N ASP A 205 3.96 8.39 -11.25
CA ASP A 205 4.53 8.00 -12.54
C ASP A 205 5.20 6.62 -12.58
N SER A 206 5.31 5.94 -11.43
CA SER A 206 5.96 4.63 -11.34
C SER A 206 5.38 3.58 -12.29
N ARG A 207 6.28 2.73 -12.77
CA ARG A 207 6.00 1.66 -13.76
C ARG A 207 6.50 0.29 -13.33
N HIS A 208 7.22 0.20 -12.20
CA HIS A 208 7.92 -1.00 -11.76
C HIS A 208 7.40 -1.51 -10.43
N MET A 209 7.44 -2.82 -10.23
CA MET A 209 7.38 -3.43 -8.90
C MET A 209 8.80 -3.73 -8.39
N ALA A 210 8.94 -3.78 -7.08
CA ALA A 210 10.07 -4.42 -6.43
C ALA A 210 9.71 -5.89 -6.17
N VAL A 211 10.65 -6.80 -6.37
CA VAL A 211 10.48 -8.23 -6.09
C VAL A 211 11.52 -8.64 -5.06
N LEU A 212 11.10 -9.34 -4.01
CA LEU A 212 11.94 -9.79 -2.91
C LEU A 212 11.93 -11.32 -2.84
N SER A 213 13.05 -11.95 -3.19
CA SER A 213 13.22 -13.41 -3.17
C SER A 213 14.55 -13.77 -2.50
N HIS A 214 14.52 -14.64 -1.49
CA HIS A 214 15.69 -15.04 -0.70
C HIS A 214 16.51 -13.85 -0.16
N ASN A 215 15.83 -12.82 0.34
CA ASN A 215 16.37 -11.50 0.77
C ASN A 215 16.97 -10.60 -0.34
N HIS A 216 17.03 -11.04 -1.60
CA HIS A 216 17.51 -10.22 -2.71
C HIS A 216 16.39 -9.32 -3.27
N PHE A 217 16.68 -8.03 -3.47
CA PHE A 217 15.79 -7.09 -4.15
C PHE A 217 16.06 -7.05 -5.67
N TYR A 218 14.99 -7.10 -6.44
CA TYR A 218 14.97 -6.95 -7.89
C TYR A 218 13.96 -5.88 -8.30
N THR A 219 14.14 -5.29 -9.48
CA THR A 219 13.18 -4.36 -10.07
C THR A 219 12.68 -4.90 -11.41
N VAL A 220 11.36 -4.96 -11.57
CA VAL A 220 10.65 -5.44 -12.77
C VAL A 220 9.68 -4.36 -13.23
N GLU A 221 9.83 -3.87 -14.46
CA GLU A 221 8.82 -3.01 -15.09
C GLU A 221 7.60 -3.85 -15.47
N ILE A 222 6.42 -3.40 -15.06
CA ILE A 222 5.11 -4.04 -15.31
C ILE A 222 4.13 -3.11 -16.03
N ILE A 223 4.50 -1.84 -16.20
CA ILE A 223 3.86 -0.87 -17.10
C ILE A 223 4.95 -0.41 -18.09
N THR A 224 4.61 -0.31 -19.37
CA THR A 224 5.50 0.16 -20.45
C THR A 224 5.55 1.68 -20.51
N GLU A 225 6.47 2.23 -21.32
CA GLU A 225 6.63 3.69 -21.46
C GLU A 225 5.41 4.41 -22.05
N ASP A 226 4.60 3.72 -22.86
CA ASP A 226 3.32 4.23 -23.39
C ASP A 226 2.13 4.08 -22.41
N GLY A 227 2.35 3.53 -21.21
CA GLY A 227 1.30 3.29 -20.20
C GLY A 227 0.55 1.96 -20.35
N SER A 228 0.89 1.13 -21.34
CA SER A 228 0.33 -0.22 -21.47
C SER A 228 0.84 -1.16 -20.38
N VAL A 229 0.06 -2.18 -20.04
CA VAL A 229 0.47 -3.21 -19.06
C VAL A 229 1.32 -4.27 -19.74
N VAL A 230 2.44 -4.65 -19.12
CA VAL A 230 3.32 -5.72 -19.64
C VAL A 230 2.56 -7.06 -19.64
N PRO A 231 2.62 -7.87 -20.72
CA PRO A 231 1.90 -9.14 -20.80
C PRO A 231 2.23 -10.10 -19.65
N GLU A 232 1.20 -10.77 -19.09
CA GLU A 232 1.33 -11.68 -17.94
C GLU A 232 2.44 -12.73 -18.15
N LYS A 233 2.52 -13.33 -19.35
CA LYS A 233 3.56 -14.30 -19.74
C LYS A 233 5.01 -13.78 -19.61
N ASP A 234 5.22 -12.48 -19.80
CA ASP A 234 6.54 -11.84 -19.78
C ASP A 234 6.90 -11.33 -18.38
N ILE A 235 5.90 -11.02 -17.55
CA ILE A 235 6.05 -10.89 -16.09
C ILE A 235 6.43 -12.27 -15.50
N GLN A 236 5.70 -13.33 -15.86
CA GLN A 236 5.95 -14.71 -15.40
C GLN A 236 7.36 -15.18 -15.74
N ARG A 237 7.84 -14.89 -16.96
CA ARG A 237 9.21 -15.21 -17.38
C ARG A 237 10.27 -14.52 -16.51
N GLN A 238 10.08 -13.23 -16.21
CA GLN A 238 10.98 -12.47 -15.35
C GLN A 238 10.96 -12.97 -13.89
N LEU A 239 9.78 -13.30 -13.35
CA LEU A 239 9.65 -13.87 -12.01
C LEU A 239 10.29 -15.26 -11.91
N GLN A 240 10.15 -16.11 -12.93
CA GLN A 240 10.85 -17.40 -12.98
C GLN A 240 12.38 -17.22 -12.99
N GLN A 241 12.87 -16.23 -13.75
CA GLN A 241 14.30 -15.90 -13.76
C GLN A 241 14.78 -15.45 -12.37
N ILE A 242 14.04 -14.59 -11.68
CA ILE A 242 14.35 -14.15 -10.31
C ILE A 242 14.43 -15.33 -9.34
N LEU A 243 13.48 -16.26 -9.42
CA LEU A 243 13.48 -17.44 -8.56
C LEU A 243 14.70 -18.34 -8.85
N ASN A 244 15.01 -18.55 -10.13
CA ASN A 244 16.19 -19.33 -10.56
C ASN A 244 17.53 -18.66 -10.19
N GLU A 245 17.60 -17.34 -10.14
CA GLU A 245 18.81 -16.58 -9.76
C GLU A 245 19.01 -16.49 -8.24
N SER A 246 17.93 -16.48 -7.45
CA SER A 246 17.97 -16.25 -6.01
C SER A 246 18.09 -17.54 -5.18
N ALA A 247 17.48 -18.64 -5.63
CA ALA A 247 17.51 -19.92 -4.91
C ALA A 247 18.90 -20.59 -4.81
N PRO A 248 19.81 -20.55 -5.81
CA PRO A 248 21.12 -21.20 -5.72
C PRO A 248 22.14 -20.46 -4.86
N SER A 249 21.81 -19.24 -4.40
CA SER A 249 22.67 -18.41 -3.55
C SER A 249 22.80 -19.03 -2.15
N GLY A 250 23.78 -19.92 -1.95
CA GLY A 250 24.15 -20.44 -0.61
C GLY A 250 24.49 -19.35 0.41
N THR A 251 24.68 -18.10 -0.05
CA THR A 251 24.69 -16.88 0.75
C THR A 251 23.32 -16.19 0.68
N ARG A 252 22.46 -16.37 1.71
CA ARG A 252 21.35 -15.43 1.93
C ARG A 252 21.95 -14.04 2.21
N GLU A 253 21.52 -13.01 1.47
CA GLU A 253 21.87 -11.63 1.80
C GLU A 253 21.40 -11.30 3.23
N PRO A 254 22.03 -10.31 3.91
CA PRO A 254 21.48 -9.73 5.12
C PRO A 254 20.00 -9.39 4.91
N GLY A 255 19.16 -9.85 5.83
CA GLY A 255 17.71 -9.73 5.73
C GLY A 255 17.20 -8.32 6.00
N LEU A 256 17.54 -7.36 5.14
CA LEU A 256 17.35 -5.93 5.34
C LEU A 256 15.91 -5.50 5.60
N GLY A 257 14.92 -6.33 5.25
CA GLY A 257 13.53 -6.15 5.66
C GLY A 257 13.34 -5.99 7.17
N VAL A 258 14.20 -6.62 7.97
CA VAL A 258 14.15 -6.56 9.44
C VAL A 258 14.30 -5.13 9.96
N LEU A 259 15.01 -4.26 9.23
CA LEU A 259 15.21 -2.86 9.64
C LEU A 259 13.90 -2.07 9.58
N THR A 260 13.03 -2.38 8.61
CA THR A 260 11.68 -1.80 8.53
C THR A 260 10.70 -2.36 9.57
N ALA A 261 11.07 -3.45 10.24
CA ALA A 261 10.31 -4.06 11.35
C ALA A 261 10.72 -3.51 12.73
N ASP A 262 11.70 -2.60 12.79
CA ASP A 262 12.14 -1.97 14.04
C ASP A 262 11.23 -0.78 14.43
N TRP A 263 11.47 -0.20 15.60
CA TRP A 263 10.78 0.98 16.10
C TRP A 263 10.94 2.19 15.17
N ARG A 264 9.99 3.13 15.24
CA ARG A 264 10.03 4.40 14.48
C ARG A 264 10.64 5.54 15.28
N SER A 265 11.27 5.25 16.41
CA SER A 265 11.95 6.25 17.24
C SER A 265 13.12 6.88 16.49
N PRO A 266 13.56 8.10 16.88
CA PRO A 266 14.69 8.79 16.23
C PRO A 266 15.94 7.93 16.06
N ASP A 267 16.29 7.18 17.10
CA ASP A 267 17.55 6.44 17.20
C ASP A 267 17.47 5.00 16.65
N SER A 268 16.32 4.61 16.09
CA SER A 268 16.06 3.30 15.48
C SER A 268 16.02 3.43 13.96
N TRP A 269 15.00 2.92 13.27
CA TRP A 269 14.97 2.84 11.80
C TRP A 269 15.12 4.19 11.09
N ALA A 270 14.68 5.30 11.70
CA ALA A 270 14.90 6.64 11.16
C ALA A 270 16.40 7.00 11.06
N SER A 271 17.20 6.70 12.09
CA SER A 271 18.66 6.87 12.07
C SER A 271 19.31 5.86 11.13
N VAL A 272 19.02 4.57 11.28
CA VAL A 272 19.65 3.49 10.48
C VAL A 272 19.41 3.68 8.98
N ARG A 273 18.23 4.13 8.56
CA ARG A 273 17.95 4.45 7.15
C ARG A 273 18.78 5.64 6.66
N SER A 274 19.02 6.63 7.51
CA SER A 274 19.84 7.80 7.18
C SER A 274 21.33 7.44 7.08
N GLU A 275 21.82 6.53 7.93
CA GLU A 275 23.16 5.95 7.83
C GLU A 275 23.32 5.07 6.58
N LEU A 276 22.33 4.22 6.25
CA LEU A 276 22.33 3.44 5.01
C LEU A 276 22.45 4.33 3.77
N ILE A 277 21.67 5.42 3.71
CA ILE A 277 21.72 6.41 2.63
C ILE A 277 23.11 7.06 2.53
N SER A 278 23.73 7.38 3.67
CA SER A 278 24.99 8.13 3.73
C SER A 278 26.23 7.25 3.52
N SER A 279 26.14 5.96 3.82
CA SER A 279 27.26 5.01 3.76
C SER A 279 27.67 4.60 2.34
N HIS A 280 26.75 4.60 1.37
CA HIS A 280 27.06 4.27 -0.02
C HIS A 280 26.05 4.89 -1.01
N GLY A 281 26.53 5.49 -2.10
CA GLY A 281 25.67 6.12 -3.12
C GLY A 281 24.67 5.16 -3.78
N ASP A 282 25.05 3.89 -3.94
CA ASP A 282 24.13 2.85 -4.45
C ASP A 282 22.95 2.60 -3.49
N ASN A 283 23.13 2.79 -2.17
CA ASN A 283 22.05 2.61 -1.20
C ASN A 283 20.99 3.69 -1.34
N LYS A 284 21.45 4.92 -1.60
CA LYS A 284 20.74 5.99 -2.34
C LYS A 284 19.69 5.44 -3.29
N HIS A 285 20.20 4.98 -4.42
CA HIS A 285 19.40 4.56 -5.56
C HIS A 285 18.56 3.31 -5.29
N ALA A 286 19.07 2.39 -4.47
CA ALA A 286 18.38 1.17 -4.09
C ALA A 286 17.10 1.45 -3.27
N LEU A 287 17.20 2.30 -2.24
CA LEU A 287 16.07 2.72 -1.43
C LEU A 287 15.06 3.49 -2.28
N GLU A 288 15.51 4.46 -3.09
CA GLU A 288 14.64 5.19 -4.03
C GLU A 288 13.86 4.25 -4.97
N LYS A 289 14.46 3.13 -5.42
CA LYS A 289 13.78 2.12 -6.25
C LYS A 289 12.74 1.30 -5.51
N ILE A 290 12.95 1.01 -4.22
CA ILE A 290 11.97 0.32 -3.36
C ILE A 290 10.83 1.29 -3.00
N ASP A 291 11.16 2.51 -2.57
CA ASP A 291 10.20 3.57 -2.23
C ASP A 291 9.27 3.87 -3.41
N SER A 292 9.83 4.02 -4.61
CA SER A 292 9.07 4.34 -5.82
C SER A 292 8.37 3.16 -6.50
N ALA A 293 8.58 1.92 -6.06
CA ALA A 293 7.89 0.77 -6.68
C ALA A 293 6.37 0.87 -6.54
N LEU A 294 5.60 0.35 -7.49
CA LEU A 294 4.14 0.25 -7.39
C LEU A 294 3.73 -0.51 -6.11
N PHE A 295 4.35 -1.67 -5.90
CA PHE A 295 4.23 -2.51 -4.71
C PHE A 295 5.51 -3.37 -4.55
N VAL A 296 5.64 -4.07 -3.42
CA VAL A 296 6.68 -5.08 -3.19
C VAL A 296 6.04 -6.46 -3.26
N LEU A 297 6.39 -7.24 -4.28
CA LEU A 297 6.01 -8.65 -4.44
C LEU A 297 7.03 -9.53 -3.72
N VAL A 298 6.58 -10.49 -2.91
CA VAL A 298 7.46 -11.44 -2.23
C VAL A 298 7.29 -12.84 -2.80
N LEU A 299 8.40 -13.47 -3.19
CA LEU A 299 8.45 -14.87 -3.62
C LEU A 299 8.99 -15.73 -2.46
N GLU A 300 8.10 -16.31 -1.67
CA GLU A 300 8.45 -17.20 -0.56
C GLU A 300 9.26 -18.42 -1.05
N PRO A 301 10.32 -18.82 -0.34
CA PRO A 301 11.10 -20.01 -0.70
C PRO A 301 10.32 -21.31 -0.41
N GLU A 302 9.43 -21.29 0.58
CA GLU A 302 8.71 -22.45 1.09
C GLU A 302 7.22 -22.09 1.27
N ALA A 303 6.33 -23.07 1.06
CA ALA A 303 4.91 -22.88 1.38
C ALA A 303 4.71 -22.95 2.90
N PRO A 304 3.91 -22.05 3.51
CA PRO A 304 3.58 -22.17 4.93
C PRO A 304 2.83 -23.48 5.21
N ALA A 305 2.97 -23.98 6.45
CA ALA A 305 2.09 -25.02 6.96
C ALA A 305 0.65 -24.50 7.13
N LYS A 306 -0.28 -25.38 7.51
CA LYS A 306 -1.71 -25.05 7.59
C LYS A 306 -2.05 -24.22 8.84
N GLY A 307 -3.15 -23.47 8.78
CA GLY A 307 -3.68 -22.72 9.93
C GLY A 307 -2.80 -21.53 10.31
N ASP A 308 -2.49 -21.39 11.59
CA ASP A 308 -1.79 -20.25 12.18
C ASP A 308 -0.44 -19.92 11.50
N ASP A 309 0.23 -20.90 10.91
CA ASP A 309 1.52 -20.66 10.24
C ASP A 309 1.35 -19.86 8.93
N ILE A 310 0.18 -19.95 8.28
CA ILE A 310 -0.20 -19.02 7.20
C ILE A 310 -0.30 -17.59 7.78
N ALA A 311 -1.05 -17.43 8.87
CA ALA A 311 -1.23 -16.11 9.50
C ALA A 311 0.10 -15.48 9.93
N LYS A 312 1.00 -16.24 10.56
CA LYS A 312 2.34 -15.77 10.96
C LYS A 312 3.18 -15.33 9.75
N VAL A 313 3.26 -16.16 8.71
CA VAL A 313 4.04 -15.84 7.50
C VAL A 313 3.53 -14.58 6.82
N PHE A 314 2.22 -14.39 6.77
CA PHE A 314 1.63 -13.20 6.15
C PHE A 314 1.82 -11.97 7.04
N LEU A 315 1.46 -12.04 8.33
CA LEU A 315 1.54 -10.92 9.28
C LEU A 315 2.96 -10.38 9.45
N HIS A 316 3.96 -11.24 9.67
CA HIS A 316 5.36 -10.81 9.89
C HIS A 316 6.41 -11.69 9.20
N GLY A 317 6.20 -13.00 9.04
CA GLY A 317 7.22 -13.93 8.56
C GLY A 317 8.45 -13.96 9.48
N ASP A 318 9.63 -14.19 8.92
CA ASP A 318 10.91 -14.02 9.64
C ASP A 318 11.39 -12.56 9.69
N MET A 319 10.55 -11.62 9.24
CA MET A 319 10.80 -10.18 9.05
C MET A 319 11.88 -9.82 8.01
N ARG A 320 12.74 -10.76 7.61
CA ARG A 320 13.87 -10.53 6.69
C ARG A 320 13.43 -10.36 5.26
N GLN A 321 12.46 -11.16 4.82
CA GLN A 321 11.94 -11.17 3.46
C GLN A 321 10.68 -10.29 3.30
N ARG A 322 10.65 -9.11 3.93
CA ARG A 322 9.55 -8.13 3.86
C ARG A 322 10.10 -6.71 3.67
N TRP A 323 9.22 -5.74 3.40
CA TRP A 323 9.56 -4.32 3.49
C TRP A 323 8.35 -3.57 4.06
N PHE A 324 8.34 -3.38 5.38
CA PHE A 324 7.18 -2.92 6.16
C PHE A 324 6.84 -1.43 5.96
N ASP A 325 7.78 -0.64 5.43
CA ASP A 325 7.60 0.75 5.00
C ASP A 325 6.77 0.91 3.71
N LYS A 326 6.76 -0.10 2.83
CA LYS A 326 5.86 -0.03 1.67
C LYS A 326 4.44 -0.15 2.21
N LEU A 327 3.49 0.66 1.72
CA LEU A 327 2.10 0.64 2.24
C LEU A 327 1.59 -0.80 2.32
N GLN A 328 1.55 -1.31 3.53
CA GLN A 328 1.37 -2.73 3.83
C GLN A 328 -0.02 -3.01 4.39
N ASN A 329 -0.98 -2.16 4.05
CA ASN A 329 -2.38 -2.56 4.12
C ASN A 329 -2.66 -3.70 3.13
N GLU A 330 -1.82 -3.91 2.10
CA GLU A 330 -1.79 -5.14 1.32
C GLU A 330 -0.36 -5.67 1.10
N LYS A 331 0.08 -6.55 2.00
CA LYS A 331 0.94 -7.65 1.54
C LYS A 331 0.08 -8.54 0.66
N ILE A 332 0.48 -8.69 -0.59
CA ILE A 332 -0.21 -9.56 -1.55
C ILE A 332 0.52 -10.93 -1.62
N PRO A 333 0.16 -11.85 -0.72
CA PRO A 333 -0.09 -13.26 -1.05
C PRO A 333 -1.57 -13.66 -0.78
N ILE A 334 -2.03 -14.86 -1.16
CA ILE A 334 -3.44 -15.14 -1.57
C ILE A 334 -4.07 -16.44 -0.92
N THR A 335 -5.10 -16.40 -0.01
CA THR A 335 -6.31 -17.31 0.25
C THR A 335 -7.39 -16.78 1.30
N VAL A 336 -8.49 -16.09 0.91
CA VAL A 336 -9.47 -15.18 1.65
C VAL A 336 -9.52 -15.01 3.19
N SER A 337 -9.42 -13.75 3.67
CA SER A 337 -10.13 -13.06 4.81
C SER A 337 -9.50 -11.68 5.17
N SER A 338 -10.10 -10.68 5.87
CA SER A 338 -11.52 -10.22 6.03
C SER A 338 -11.63 -8.74 6.60
N PHE A 339 -12.71 -8.30 7.26
CA PHE A 339 -13.16 -6.87 7.33
C PHE A 339 -12.52 -5.91 8.38
N GLN A 340 -11.92 -4.80 7.91
CA GLN A 340 -11.76 -3.51 8.63
C GLN A 340 -11.90 -2.32 7.65
N ARG A 341 -12.42 -1.17 8.11
CA ARG A 341 -12.87 -0.07 7.22
C ARG A 341 -11.75 0.63 6.42
N GLN A 342 -10.52 0.67 6.91
CA GLN A 342 -9.37 1.24 6.15
C GLN A 342 -8.86 0.32 5.04
N ALA A 343 -9.16 -0.97 5.13
CA ALA A 343 -8.84 -1.93 4.09
C ALA A 343 -9.94 -2.02 3.02
N LEU A 344 -11.02 -1.22 3.10
CA LEU A 344 -12.11 -1.30 2.13
C LEU A 344 -11.68 -0.89 0.71
N PRO A 345 -10.92 0.20 0.47
CA PRO A 345 -10.43 0.52 -0.87
C PRO A 345 -9.45 -0.53 -1.37
N TYR A 346 -8.61 -1.07 -0.49
CA TYR A 346 -7.65 -2.14 -0.74
C TYR A 346 -8.38 -3.44 -1.18
N ALA A 347 -9.19 -4.03 -0.30
CA ALA A 347 -9.97 -5.22 -0.60
C ALA A 347 -10.87 -5.05 -1.83
N ARG A 348 -11.45 -3.86 -2.08
CA ARG A 348 -12.18 -3.55 -3.31
C ARG A 348 -11.29 -3.36 -4.53
N ALA A 349 -10.07 -2.85 -4.39
CA ALA A 349 -9.08 -2.78 -5.47
C ALA A 349 -8.63 -4.17 -5.87
N LEU A 350 -8.36 -5.06 -4.91
CA LEU A 350 -8.10 -6.48 -5.18
C LEU A 350 -9.30 -7.19 -5.76
N GLU A 351 -10.50 -7.04 -5.18
CA GLU A 351 -11.73 -7.64 -5.71
C GLU A 351 -11.99 -7.17 -7.15
N LYS A 352 -11.91 -5.87 -7.44
CA LYS A 352 -12.01 -5.34 -8.80
C LYS A 352 -10.87 -5.84 -9.70
N SER A 353 -9.64 -5.95 -9.21
CA SER A 353 -8.52 -6.52 -9.97
C SER A 353 -8.71 -8.01 -10.28
N LEU A 354 -9.34 -8.77 -9.37
CA LEU A 354 -9.70 -10.18 -9.51
C LEU A 354 -10.89 -10.36 -10.47
N LEU A 355 -11.88 -9.46 -10.43
CA LEU A 355 -12.99 -9.40 -11.38
C LEU A 355 -12.50 -9.02 -12.77
N GLU A 356 -11.65 -8.00 -12.91
CA GLU A 356 -11.00 -7.63 -14.19
C GLU A 356 -10.06 -8.73 -14.70
N MET A 357 -9.44 -9.54 -13.82
CA MET A 357 -8.76 -10.78 -14.26
C MET A 357 -9.74 -11.79 -14.83
N ARG A 358 -10.89 -12.01 -14.18
CA ARG A 358 -11.92 -12.94 -14.62
C ARG A 358 -12.55 -12.51 -15.95
N ASP A 359 -12.96 -11.25 -16.06
CA ASP A 359 -13.54 -10.69 -17.29
C ASP A 359 -12.55 -10.74 -18.47
N VAL A 360 -11.24 -10.56 -18.21
CA VAL A 360 -10.20 -10.72 -19.24
C VAL A 360 -9.95 -12.19 -19.62
N LEU A 361 -10.13 -13.14 -18.70
CA LEU A 361 -10.07 -14.58 -18.98
C LEU A 361 -11.29 -15.02 -19.80
N ASP A 362 -12.50 -14.60 -19.41
CA ASP A 362 -13.76 -14.91 -20.11
C ASP A 362 -13.84 -14.22 -21.50
N ALA A 363 -13.20 -13.06 -21.68
CA ALA A 363 -13.01 -12.44 -23.00
C ALA A 363 -12.00 -13.19 -23.91
N SER A 364 -11.09 -13.97 -23.32
CA SER A 364 -10.08 -14.73 -24.07
C SER A 364 -10.60 -16.08 -24.57
N THR A 365 -11.63 -16.65 -23.93
CA THR A 365 -12.28 -17.90 -24.36
C THR A 365 -13.34 -17.68 -25.45
N THR A 366 -13.82 -16.44 -25.62
CA THR A 366 -14.83 -16.06 -26.63
C THR A 366 -14.26 -15.62 -27.97
N SER A 367 -12.93 -15.45 -28.12
CA SER A 367 -12.29 -15.10 -29.40
C SER A 367 -11.77 -16.30 -30.21
N THR A 368 -12.01 -17.53 -29.77
CA THR A 368 -11.53 -18.77 -30.42
C THR A 368 -12.65 -19.60 -31.05
N SER A 369 -13.85 -19.03 -31.17
CA SER A 369 -15.03 -19.66 -31.77
C SER A 369 -15.69 -18.75 -32.82
N ALA A 370 -14.95 -18.43 -33.88
CA ALA A 370 -15.44 -17.85 -35.13
C ALA A 370 -14.58 -18.36 -36.31
#